data_AF-A0A2T6FE07-F1
#
_entry.id   AF-A0A2T6FE07-F1
#
_cell.length_a   1.000
_cell.length_b   1.000
_cell.length_c   1.000
_cell.angle_alpha   90.00
_cell.angle_beta   90.00
_cell.angle_gamma   90.00
#
_symmetry.space_group_name_H-M   'P 1'
#
loop_
_entity.id
_entity.type
_entity.pdbx_description
1 polymer ?
#
loop_
_entity_poly.entity_id
_entity_poly.type
_entity_poly.pdbx_seq_one_letter_code
_entity_poly.pdbx_strand_id
1 'polypeptide(L)' 'MFSEIELRLIRHAVLKELELSEKKLKILDPDSDDSIELGNDSMLLRIIVEKINESENDN' A
#
# COMPACT_ATOMS: atom_id res chain seq x y z
N MET A 1 -1.32 17.60 9.94
CA MET A 1 -0.70 16.42 10.59
C MET A 1 -1.84 15.50 10.98
N PHE A 2 -1.81 14.23 10.59
CA PHE A 2 -2.81 13.26 11.00
C PHE A 2 -2.54 12.84 12.45
N SER A 3 -3.60 12.55 13.20
CA SER A 3 -3.54 11.90 14.52
C SER A 3 -3.18 10.42 14.40
N GLU A 4 -2.74 9.79 15.49
CA GLU A 4 -2.43 8.35 15.53
C GLU A 4 -3.62 7.48 15.11
N ILE A 5 -4.84 7.86 15.50
CA ILE A 5 -6.06 7.12 15.13
C ILE A 5 -6.31 7.23 13.62
N GLU A 6 -6.14 8.43 13.04
CA GLU A 6 -6.26 8.64 11.60
C GLU A 6 -5.17 7.85 10.85
N LEU A 7 -3.92 7.87 11.32
CA LEU A 7 -2.82 7.10 10.75
C LEU A 7 -3.09 5.59 10.81
N ARG A 8 -3.64 5.09 11.91
CA ARG A 8 -4.03 3.68 12.05
C ARG A 8 -5.13 3.29 11.05
N LEU A 9 -6.13 4.15 10.86
CA LEU A 9 -7.20 3.92 9.88
C LEU A 9 -6.66 3.94 8.45
N ILE A 10 -5.81 4.92 8.12
CA ILE A 10 -5.18 5.05 6.80
C ILE A 10 -4.33 3.81 6.52
N ARG A 11 -3.47 3.40 7.47
CA ARG A 11 -2.65 2.18 7.32
C ARG A 11 -3.51 0.94 7.05
N HIS A 12 -4.61 0.77 7.79
CA HIS A 12 -5.50 -0.38 7.59
C HIS A 12 -6.12 -0.38 6.17
N ALA A 13 -6.58 0.79 5.69
CA ALA A 13 -7.13 0.91 4.35
C ALA A 13 -6.08 0.62 3.26
N VAL A 14 -4.86 1.16 3.41
CA VAL A 14 -3.75 0.96 2.46
C VAL A 14 -3.31 -0.50 2.43
N LEU A 15 -3.19 -1.16 3.59
CA LEU A 15 -2.87 -2.59 3.68
C LEU A 15 -3.92 -3.47 2.98
N LYS A 16 -5.20 -3.11 3.11
CA LYS A 16 -6.28 -3.81 2.43
C LYS A 16 -6.20 -3.65 0.91
N GLU A 17 -5.88 -2.45 0.42
CA GLU A 17 -5.69 -2.22 -1.02
C GLU A 17 -4.47 -2.98 -1.55
N LEU A 18 -3.36 -3.01 -0.79
CA LEU A 18 -2.19 -3.83 -1.11
C LEU A 18 -2.54 -5.31 -1.27
N GLU A 19 -3.30 -5.88 -0.34
CA GLU A 19 -3.73 -7.28 -0.43
C GLU A 19 -4.58 -7.54 -1.69
N LEU A 20 -5.42 -6.59 -2.08
CA LEU A 20 -6.23 -6.68 -3.30
C LEU A 20 -5.36 -6.58 -4.56
N SER A 21 -4.41 -5.64 -4.59
CA SER A 21 -3.47 -5.48 -5.70
C SER A 21 -2.58 -6.71 -5.87
N GLU A 22 -2.09 -7.31 -4.78
CA GLU A 22 -1.32 -8.56 -4.82
C GLU A 22 -2.15 -9.72 -5.39
N LYS A 23 -3.45 -9.80 -5.06
CA LYS A 23 -4.34 -10.82 -5.63
C LYS A 23 -4.57 -10.60 -7.12
N LYS A 24 -4.73 -9.35 -7.55
CA LYS A 24 -4.89 -8.98 -8.97
C LYS A 24 -3.61 -9.26 -9.78
N LEU A 25 -2.43 -8.92 -9.25
CA LEU A 25 -1.15 -9.19 -9.90
C LEU A 25 -0.90 -10.68 -10.15
N LYS A 26 -1.43 -11.58 -9.30
CA LYS A 26 -1.32 -13.03 -9.49
C LYS A 26 -2.11 -13.58 -10.68
N ILE A 27 -3.07 -12.82 -11.21
CA ILE A 27 -3.93 -13.26 -12.32
C ILE A 27 -3.72 -12.47 -13.61
N LEU A 28 -2.98 -11.36 -13.55
CA LEU A 28 -2.60 -10.58 -14.73
C LEU A 28 -1.41 -11.22 -15.44
N ASP A 29 -1.33 -11.01 -16.75
CA ASP A 29 -0.12 -11.27 -17.51
C ASP A 29 1.00 -10.34 -17.00
N PRO A 30 2.15 -10.87 -16.51
CA PRO A 30 3.21 -10.04 -15.94
C PRO A 30 3.72 -8.94 -16.86
N ASP A 31 3.66 -9.16 -18.18
CA ASP A 31 4.18 -8.24 -19.19
C ASP A 31 3.10 -7.25 -19.69
N SER A 32 1.88 -7.30 -19.16
CA SER A 32 0.85 -6.32 -19.50
C SER A 32 1.11 -4.96 -18.86
N ASP A 33 0.73 -3.89 -19.56
CA ASP A 33 0.80 -2.53 -19.03
C ASP A 33 0.06 -2.42 -17.68
N ASP A 34 -1.12 -3.04 -17.56
CA ASP A 34 -1.91 -3.08 -16.32
C ASP A 34 -1.15 -3.74 -15.15
N SER A 35 -0.40 -4.81 -15.40
CA SER A 35 0.42 -5.48 -14.37
C SER A 35 1.56 -4.59 -13.91
N ILE A 36 2.22 -3.91 -14.84
CA ILE A 36 3.32 -2.99 -14.55
C ILE A 36 2.82 -1.79 -13.74
N GLU A 37 1.72 -1.16 -14.16
CA GLU A 37 1.10 -0.03 -13.45
C GLU A 37 0.67 -0.44 -12.03
N LEU A 38 -0.03 -1.57 -11.90
CA LEU A 38 -0.49 -2.06 -10.60
C LEU A 38 0.68 -2.44 -9.67
N GLY A 39 1.79 -2.92 -10.24
CA GLY A 39 3.04 -3.17 -9.51
C GLY A 39 3.65 -1.88 -8.96
N ASN A 40 3.71 -0.83 -9.77
CA ASN A 40 4.20 0.48 -9.36
C ASN A 40 3.33 1.11 -8.26
N ASP A 41 2.00 1.05 -8.41
CA ASP A 41 1.06 1.52 -7.39
C ASP A 41 1.24 0.75 -6.08
N SER A 42 1.37 -0.58 -6.16
CA SER A 42 1.62 -1.42 -4.98
C SER A 42 2.92 -1.02 -4.29
N MET A 43 3.98 -0.67 -5.02
CA MET A 43 5.22 -0.17 -4.44
C MET A 43 5.01 1.14 -3.67
N LEU A 44 4.26 2.09 -4.23
CA LEU A 44 3.94 3.35 -3.57
C LEU A 44 3.12 3.14 -2.29
N LEU A 45 2.14 2.25 -2.32
CA LEU A 45 1.34 1.91 -1.15
C LEU A 45 2.19 1.30 -0.03
N ARG A 46 3.20 0.48 -0.35
CA ARG A 46 4.15 -0.06 0.66
C ARG A 46 4.95 1.06 1.33
N ILE A 47 5.47 2.01 0.53
CA ILE A 47 6.20 3.17 1.05
C ILE A 47 5.32 3.99 2.01
N ILE A 48 4.03 4.16 1.71
CA ILE A 48 3.09 4.85 2.59
C ILE A 48 2.95 4.11 3.93
N VAL A 49 2.81 2.79 3.91
CA VAL A 49 2.73 1.97 5.15
C VAL A 49 4.01 2.09 5.97
N GLU A 50 5.17 2.02 5.33
CA GLU A 50 6.49 2.19 5.98
C GLU A 50 6.58 3.54 6.69
N LYS A 51 6.25 4.63 5.99
CA LYS A 51 6.26 5.99 6.57
C LYS A 51 5.30 6.15 7.74
N ILE A 52 4.12 5.52 7.67
CA ILE A 52 3.16 5.54 8.79
C ILE A 52 3.75 4.79 9.99
N ASN A 53 4.38 3.64 9.77
CA ASN A 53 5.00 2.86 10.85
C ASN A 53 6.19 3.59 11.49
N GLU A 54 7.03 4.27 10.71
CA GLU A 54 8.10 5.15 11.23
C GLU A 54 7.50 6.26 12.10
N SER A 55 6.43 6.91 11.63
CA SER A 55 5.75 7.97 12.37
C SER A 55 5.12 7.49 13.69
N GLU A 56 4.73 6.22 13.79
CA GLU A 56 4.21 5.62 15.03
C GLU A 56 5.32 5.19 16.00
N ASN A 57 6.54 4.90 15.51
CA ASN A 57 7.68 4.46 16.34
C ASN A 57 8.52 5.63 16.90
N ASP A 58 8.40 6.81 16.30
CA ASP A 58 9.12 8.03 16.72
C ASP A 58 8.36 8.85 17.80
N ASN A 59 7.15 8.43 18.20
CA ASN A 59 6.34 9.02 19.28
C ASN A 59 6.33 8.15 20.54
#